data_AF-A0A1Y0EU91-F1
#
_entry.id   AF-A0A1Y0EU91-F1
#
_cell.length_a   1.000
_cell.length_b   1.000
_cell.length_c   1.000
_cell.angle_alpha   90.00
_cell.angle_beta   90.00
_cell.angle_gamma   90.00
#
_symmetry.space_group_name_H-M   'P 1'
#
loop_
_entity.id
_entity.type
_entity.pdbx_description
1 polymer ?
#
loop_
_entity_poly.entity_id
_entity_poly.type
_entity_poly.pdbx_seq_one_letter_code
_entity_poly.pdbx_strand_id
1 'polypeptide(L)'
;MAAAAADDVASPRDDDPTLTRTQAPAVDDITAHYVQHGAVQPKPTQPSRHHEFDYASKAWVLNVAAAWRAVRRQRDARLTACDWVVTRAQEAGEPVPEAWRAYRQALRDITEQADPCAIAWPEAPEA
;
A
#
# COMPACT_ATOMS: atom_id res chain seq x y z
N MET A 1 78.71 35.85 -13.54
CA MET A 1 78.67 34.43 -13.95
C MET A 1 77.39 33.86 -13.36
N ALA A 2 76.36 33.67 -14.20
CA ALA A 2 75.84 32.36 -14.68
C ALA A 2 75.16 31.57 -13.54
N ALA A 3 73.92 31.08 -13.60
CA ALA A 3 72.83 31.07 -14.58
C ALA A 3 71.54 30.61 -13.82
N ALA A 4 70.37 30.77 -14.45
CA ALA A 4 69.13 29.96 -14.46
C ALA A 4 68.79 29.04 -13.24
N ALA A 5 67.55 28.80 -12.79
CA ALA A 5 66.20 28.98 -13.31
C ALA A 5 65.22 28.93 -12.12
N ALA A 6 64.01 29.45 -12.32
CA ALA A 6 62.86 29.12 -11.49
C ALA A 6 62.44 27.67 -11.76
N ASP A 7 62.24 26.87 -10.71
CA ASP A 7 61.64 25.54 -10.81
C ASP A 7 60.37 25.51 -9.98
N ASP A 8 59.26 25.44 -10.73
CA ASP A 8 57.94 25.02 -10.30
C ASP A 8 58.00 23.53 -9.96
N VAL A 9 57.67 23.14 -8.72
CA VAL A 9 57.29 21.75 -8.46
C VAL A 9 56.25 21.63 -7.35
N ALA A 10 55.03 21.37 -7.82
CA ALA A 10 54.02 20.47 -7.25
C ALA A 10 53.63 20.63 -5.76
N SER A 11 52.49 21.30 -5.55
CA SER A 11 51.59 20.91 -4.45
C SER A 11 51.32 19.41 -4.51
N PRO A 12 51.45 18.64 -3.42
CA PRO A 12 50.97 17.28 -3.40
C PRO A 12 49.44 17.33 -3.56
N ARG A 13 48.98 16.84 -4.71
CA ARG A 13 47.63 16.31 -4.82
C ARG A 13 47.59 15.09 -3.91
N ASP A 14 47.15 15.29 -2.67
CA ASP A 14 46.54 14.21 -1.90
C ASP A 14 45.17 13.93 -2.54
N ASP A 15 45.21 13.36 -3.75
CA ASP A 15 44.17 12.45 -4.20
C ASP A 15 44.23 11.26 -3.22
N ASP A 16 43.42 11.31 -2.17
CA ASP A 16 43.04 10.12 -1.40
C ASP A 16 41.76 9.55 -2.03
N PRO A 17 41.85 8.59 -2.96
CA PRO A 17 40.69 7.93 -3.53
C PRO A 17 40.24 6.79 -2.61
N THR A 18 40.03 7.06 -1.31
CA THR A 18 39.43 6.04 -0.43
C THR A 18 38.52 6.61 0.66
N LEU A 19 37.78 7.68 0.36
CA LEU A 19 36.44 7.80 0.94
C LEU A 19 35.52 6.80 0.22
N THR A 20 35.70 5.52 0.53
CA THR A 20 34.62 4.56 0.35
C THR A 20 33.53 5.05 1.28
N ARG A 21 32.58 5.83 0.75
CA ARG A 21 31.30 6.06 1.39
C ARG A 21 30.78 4.66 1.67
N THR A 22 30.96 4.17 2.89
CA THR A 22 30.30 2.98 3.39
C THR A 22 28.84 3.22 3.09
N GLN A 23 28.36 2.57 2.04
CA GLN A 23 26.95 2.52 1.73
C GLN A 23 26.30 2.07 3.04
N ALA A 24 25.53 2.97 3.67
CA ALA A 24 24.74 2.57 4.83
C ALA A 24 24.02 1.29 4.42
N PRO A 25 24.07 0.22 5.25
CA PRO A 25 23.34 -1.00 4.92
C PRO A 25 21.92 -0.55 4.58
N ALA A 26 21.42 -1.03 3.44
CA ALA A 26 20.03 -0.83 3.04
C ALA A 26 19.21 -0.98 4.31
N VAL A 27 18.47 0.07 4.70
CA VAL A 27 17.74 0.10 5.97
C VAL A 27 16.93 -1.19 6.03
N ASP A 28 17.46 -2.20 6.73
CA ASP A 28 16.76 -3.44 6.99
C ASP A 28 15.46 -2.97 7.62
N ASP A 29 14.34 -3.36 7.03
CA ASP A 29 13.04 -2.91 7.45
C ASP A 29 12.95 -3.15 8.96
N ILE A 30 13.13 -2.08 9.75
CA ILE A 30 13.27 -2.17 11.22
C ILE A 30 11.96 -2.74 11.79
N THR A 31 10.89 -2.70 11.00
CA THR A 31 9.59 -3.27 11.32
C THR A 31 9.46 -4.76 11.03
N ALA A 32 10.41 -5.41 10.34
CA ALA A 32 10.37 -6.83 9.98
C ALA A 32 10.70 -7.79 11.14
N HIS A 33 11.15 -7.30 12.29
CA HIS A 33 11.56 -8.13 13.42
C HIS A 33 10.90 -7.70 14.75
N TYR A 34 10.82 -8.61 15.71
CA TYR A 34 10.37 -8.36 17.09
C TYR A 34 11.31 -9.03 18.09
N VAL A 35 11.38 -8.52 19.33
CA VAL A 35 12.26 -9.09 20.36
C VAL A 35 11.49 -10.03 21.26
N GLN A 36 11.97 -11.27 21.40
CA GLN A 36 11.45 -12.26 22.33
C GLN A 36 12.60 -12.83 23.17
N HIS A 37 12.51 -12.65 24.49
CA HIS A 37 13.55 -13.09 25.45
C HIS A 37 14.97 -12.60 25.11
N GLY A 38 15.10 -11.37 24.59
CA GLY A 38 16.40 -10.81 24.20
C GLY A 38 16.92 -11.29 22.85
N ALA A 39 16.21 -12.19 22.15
CA ALA A 39 16.52 -12.58 20.79
C ALA A 39 15.64 -11.83 19.79
N VAL A 40 16.23 -11.40 18.67
CA VAL A 40 15.51 -10.81 17.54
C VAL A 40 14.89 -11.94 16.71
N GLN A 41 13.57 -11.94 16.59
CA GLN A 41 12.78 -12.89 15.82
C GLN A 41 12.21 -12.20 14.57
N PRO A 42 12.18 -12.85 13.40
CA PRO A 42 11.50 -12.31 12.23
C PRO A 42 9.99 -12.34 12.46
N LYS A 43 9.30 -11.26 12.08
CA LYS A 43 7.85 -11.26 12.02
C LYS A 43 7.40 -12.13 10.84
N PRO A 44 6.34 -12.93 10.99
CA PRO A 44 5.76 -13.64 9.86
C PRO A 44 5.20 -12.65 8.83
N THR A 45 5.09 -13.07 7.56
CA THR A 45 4.50 -12.25 6.51
C THR A 45 3.10 -11.78 6.89
N GLN A 46 2.84 -10.48 6.73
CA GLN A 46 1.55 -9.88 7.06
C GLN A 46 0.46 -10.46 6.15
N PRO A 47 -0.64 -11.04 6.70
CA PRO A 47 -1.69 -11.64 5.88
C PRO A 47 -2.45 -10.62 5.04
N SER A 48 -2.71 -9.43 5.58
CA SER A 48 -3.29 -8.31 4.84
C SER A 48 -2.91 -6.98 5.48
N ARG A 49 -3.00 -5.88 4.72
CA ARG A 49 -2.72 -4.50 5.20
C ARG A 49 -3.54 -4.06 6.42
N HIS A 50 -4.63 -4.77 6.74
CA HIS A 50 -5.50 -4.47 7.87
C HIS A 50 -5.14 -5.30 9.12
N HIS A 51 -4.12 -6.15 9.04
CA HIS A 51 -3.58 -6.87 10.18
C HIS A 51 -2.50 -6.05 10.87
N GLU A 52 -2.63 -5.90 12.18
CA GLU A 52 -1.65 -5.22 13.02
C GLU A 52 -0.92 -6.29 13.86
N PHE A 53 0.40 -6.20 13.95
CA PHE A 53 1.18 -7.17 14.73
C PHE A 53 1.02 -6.84 16.21
N ASP A 54 0.36 -7.72 16.96
CA ASP A 54 0.28 -7.62 18.40
C ASP A 54 1.54 -8.24 19.01
N TYR A 55 2.35 -7.40 19.66
CA TYR A 55 3.60 -7.81 20.29
C TYR A 55 3.40 -8.66 21.55
N ALA A 56 2.23 -8.60 22.20
CA ALA A 56 1.92 -9.41 23.36
C ALA A 56 1.62 -10.86 22.96
N SER A 57 0.75 -11.06 21.97
CA SER A 57 0.43 -12.38 21.43
C SER A 57 1.42 -12.89 20.37
N LYS A 58 2.26 -12.00 19.83
CA LYS A 58 3.22 -12.25 18.74
C LYS A 58 2.50 -12.76 17.48
N ALA A 59 1.30 -12.25 17.25
CA ALA A 59 0.44 -12.66 16.16
C ALA A 59 -0.13 -11.45 15.41
N TRP A 60 -0.51 -11.68 14.16
CA TRP A 60 -1.25 -10.71 13.36
C TRP A 60 -2.71 -10.68 13.80
N VAL A 61 -3.19 -9.53 14.28
CA VAL A 61 -4.58 -9.32 14.68
C VAL A 61 -5.28 -8.45 13.64
N LEU A 62 -6.42 -8.90 13.13
CA LEU A 62 -7.19 -8.13 12.15
C LEU A 62 -7.85 -6.90 12.81
N ASN A 63 -7.52 -5.71 12.31
CA ASN A 63 -8.29 -4.51 12.59
C ASN A 63 -9.60 -4.52 11.78
N VAL A 64 -10.62 -5.16 12.33
CA VAL A 64 -11.93 -5.36 11.70
C VAL A 64 -12.56 -4.03 11.29
N ALA A 65 -12.44 -2.98 12.12
CA ALA A 65 -12.98 -1.66 11.82
C ALA A 65 -12.29 -1.00 10.62
N ALA A 66 -10.95 -1.11 10.52
CA ALA A 66 -10.20 -0.61 9.37
C ALA A 66 -10.50 -1.39 8.09
N ALA A 67 -10.61 -2.72 8.18
CA ALA A 67 -10.97 -3.57 7.06
C ALA A 67 -12.36 -3.20 6.51
N TRP A 68 -13.38 -3.12 7.37
CA TRP A 68 -14.72 -2.70 6.95
C TRP A 68 -14.78 -1.28 6.39
N ARG A 69 -13.97 -0.36 6.92
CA ARG A 69 -13.87 1.00 6.38
C ARG A 69 -13.36 0.99 4.94
N ALA A 70 -12.37 0.15 4.63
CA ALA A 70 -11.86 0.01 3.27
C ALA A 70 -12.93 -0.59 2.33
N VAL A 71 -13.62 -1.64 2.77
CA VAL A 71 -14.73 -2.26 2.02
C VAL A 71 -15.82 -1.23 1.69
N ARG A 72 -16.29 -0.45 2.68
CA ARG A 72 -17.32 0.58 2.46
C ARG A 72 -16.86 1.65 1.47
N ARG A 73 -15.61 2.12 1.57
CA ARG A 73 -15.04 3.07 0.59
C ARG A 73 -15.07 2.51 -0.83
N GLN A 74 -14.71 1.23 -1.00
CA GLN A 74 -14.69 0.58 -2.31
C GLN A 74 -16.11 0.34 -2.86
N ARG A 75 -17.07 0.04 -1.98
CA ARG A 75 -18.50 -0.03 -2.33
C ARG A 75 -19.01 1.31 -2.81
N ASP A 76 -18.76 2.37 -2.03
CA ASP A 76 -19.23 3.71 -2.34
C ASP A 76 -18.65 4.19 -3.68
N ALA A 77 -17.36 3.94 -3.94
CA ALA A 77 -16.74 4.22 -5.23
C ALA A 77 -17.43 3.50 -6.40
N ARG A 78 -17.78 2.21 -6.25
CA ARG A 78 -18.49 1.45 -7.29
C ARG A 78 -19.92 1.94 -7.50
N LEU A 79 -20.63 2.31 -6.44
CA LEU A 79 -21.98 2.88 -6.52
C LEU A 79 -21.98 4.23 -7.23
N THR A 80 -20.99 5.09 -6.94
CA THR A 80 -20.82 6.37 -7.65
C THR A 80 -20.46 6.15 -9.12
N ALA A 81 -19.60 5.17 -9.43
CA ALA A 81 -19.21 4.88 -10.82
C ALA A 81 -20.37 4.44 -11.72
N CYS A 82 -21.44 3.85 -11.16
CA CYS A 82 -22.64 3.47 -11.91
C CYS A 82 -23.85 4.38 -11.67
N ASP A 83 -23.66 5.55 -11.06
CA ASP A 83 -24.76 6.48 -10.78
C ASP A 83 -25.35 7.08 -12.07
N TRP A 84 -24.52 7.26 -13.11
CA TRP A 84 -24.93 7.72 -14.43
C TRP A 84 -26.05 6.88 -15.05
N VAL A 85 -26.12 5.57 -14.74
CA VAL A 85 -27.16 4.68 -15.27
C VAL A 85 -28.53 5.09 -14.75
N VAL A 86 -28.60 5.48 -13.48
CA VAL A 86 -29.84 5.92 -12.84
C VAL A 86 -30.26 7.26 -13.41
N THR A 87 -29.33 8.21 -13.54
CA THR A 87 -29.58 9.51 -14.17
C THR A 87 -30.08 9.35 -15.60
N ARG A 88 -29.40 8.54 -16.42
CA ARG A 88 -29.79 8.27 -17.80
C ARG A 88 -31.20 7.69 -17.90
N ALA A 89 -31.53 6.71 -17.07
CA ALA A 89 -32.85 6.09 -17.08
C ALA A 89 -33.95 7.11 -16.70
N GLN A 90 -33.70 7.93 -15.68
CA GLN A 90 -34.62 8.99 -15.26
C GLN A 90 -34.83 10.04 -16.36
N GLU A 91 -33.77 10.49 -17.01
CA GLU A 91 -33.84 11.46 -18.12
C GLU A 91 -34.57 10.91 -19.35
N ALA A 92 -34.39 9.62 -19.65
CA ALA A 92 -35.10 8.94 -20.73
C ALA A 92 -36.57 8.63 -20.40
N GLY A 93 -36.99 8.78 -19.13
CA GLY A 93 -38.29 8.32 -18.66
C GLY A 93 -38.44 6.79 -18.67
N GLU A 94 -37.31 6.08 -18.69
CA GLU A 94 -37.25 4.62 -18.75
C GLU A 94 -36.92 4.03 -17.36
N PRO A 95 -37.33 2.78 -17.07
CA PRO A 95 -36.89 2.11 -15.87
C PRO A 95 -35.39 1.81 -15.91
N VAL A 96 -34.71 1.91 -14.75
CA VAL A 96 -33.32 1.46 -14.62
C VAL A 96 -33.23 -0.02 -15.03
N PRO A 97 -32.28 -0.39 -15.91
CA PRO A 97 -32.11 -1.77 -16.36
C PRO A 97 -31.97 -2.73 -15.17
N GLU A 98 -32.60 -3.89 -15.27
CA GLU A 98 -32.66 -4.86 -14.18
C GLU A 98 -31.27 -5.31 -13.73
N ALA A 99 -30.36 -5.59 -14.68
CA ALA A 99 -28.98 -5.97 -14.39
C ALA A 99 -28.25 -4.92 -13.53
N TRP A 100 -28.43 -3.63 -13.85
CA TRP A 100 -27.85 -2.53 -13.09
C TRP A 100 -28.48 -2.36 -11.70
N ARG A 101 -29.79 -2.61 -11.59
CA ARG A 101 -30.49 -2.60 -10.30
C ARG A 101 -29.99 -3.72 -9.39
N ALA A 102 -29.88 -4.94 -9.92
CA ALA A 102 -29.35 -6.10 -9.23
C ALA A 102 -27.89 -5.88 -8.81
N TYR A 103 -27.04 -5.37 -9.70
CA TYR A 103 -25.65 -5.01 -9.39
C TYR A 103 -25.54 -3.98 -8.25
N ARG A 104 -26.31 -2.88 -8.32
CA ARG A 104 -26.32 -1.85 -7.26
C ARG A 104 -26.82 -2.39 -5.93
N GLN A 105 -27.79 -3.31 -5.95
CA GLN A 105 -28.27 -3.97 -4.74
C GLN A 105 -27.19 -4.89 -4.16
N ALA A 106 -26.59 -5.75 -4.98
CA ALA A 106 -25.50 -6.63 -4.57
C ALA A 106 -24.33 -5.85 -3.96
N LEU A 107 -24.00 -4.65 -4.47
CA LEU A 107 -23.00 -3.77 -3.86
C LEU A 107 -23.39 -3.31 -2.45
N ARG A 108 -24.67 -3.01 -2.19
CA ARG A 108 -25.15 -2.57 -0.86
C ARG A 108 -25.08 -3.72 0.14
N ASP A 109 -25.37 -4.92 -0.31
CA ASP A 109 -25.42 -6.14 0.51
C ASP A 109 -24.01 -6.66 0.87
N ILE A 110 -22.94 -6.06 0.34
CA ILE A 110 -21.55 -6.43 0.65
C ILE A 110 -21.22 -6.39 2.13
N THR A 111 -21.82 -5.47 2.88
CA THR A 111 -21.59 -5.37 4.33
C THR A 111 -22.24 -6.48 5.14
N GLU A 112 -23.05 -7.34 4.51
CA GLU A 112 -23.65 -8.53 5.12
C GLU A 112 -22.75 -9.76 5.02
N GLN A 113 -21.68 -9.70 4.21
CA GLN A 113 -20.68 -10.78 4.14
C GLN A 113 -19.90 -10.88 5.46
N ALA A 114 -19.46 -12.10 5.80
CA ALA A 114 -18.82 -12.35 7.08
C ALA A 114 -17.38 -11.81 7.19
N ASP A 115 -16.62 -11.82 6.09
CA ASP A 115 -15.18 -11.53 6.10
C ASP A 115 -14.82 -10.29 5.25
N PRO A 116 -14.36 -9.18 5.88
CA PRO A 116 -13.92 -7.99 5.15
C PRO A 116 -12.60 -8.17 4.38
N CYS A 117 -11.84 -9.25 4.62
CA CYS A 117 -10.63 -9.58 3.86
C CYS A 117 -10.92 -10.43 2.61
N ALA A 118 -12.09 -11.07 2.54
CA ALA A 118 -12.47 -11.98 1.46
C ALA A 118 -13.84 -11.63 0.86
N ILE A 119 -14.04 -10.34 0.55
CA ILE A 119 -15.28 -9.85 -0.04
C ILE A 119 -15.43 -10.33 -1.49
N ALA A 120 -16.54 -11.02 -1.78
CA ALA A 120 -17.00 -11.29 -3.14
C ALA A 120 -17.65 -10.02 -3.71
N TRP A 121 -17.00 -9.40 -4.69
CA TRP A 121 -17.52 -8.22 -5.38
C TRP A 121 -18.34 -8.66 -6.61
N PRO A 122 -19.54 -8.13 -6.82
CA PRO A 122 -20.29 -8.40 -8.04
C PRO A 122 -19.55 -7.82 -9.25
N GLU A 123 -19.71 -8.45 -10.40
CA GLU A 123 -19.20 -7.94 -11.67
C GLU A 123 -20.16 -6.91 -12.25
N ALA A 124 -19.61 -5.83 -12.80
CA ALA A 124 -20.42 -4.80 -13.44
C ALA A 124 -21.03 -5.37 -14.73
N PRO A 125 -22.33 -5.17 -14.99
CA PRO A 125 -22.93 -5.59 -16.24
C PRO A 125 -22.37 -4.75 -17.41
N GLU A 126 -22.37 -5.35 -18.59
CA GLU A 126 -22.07 -4.62 -19.83
C GLU A 126 -23.20 -3.63 -20.14
N ALA A 127 -22.83 -2.47 -20.67
CA ALA A 127 -23.71 -1.31 -20.89
C ALA A 127 -24.37 -1.31 -22.27
#